data_AF-A0A9X3PIK1-F1
#
_entry.id   AF-A0A9X3PIK1-F1
#
_cell.length_a   1.000
_cell.length_b   1.000
_cell.length_c   1.000
_cell.angle_alpha   90.00
_cell.angle_beta   90.00
_cell.angle_gamma   90.00
#
_symmetry.space_group_name_H-M   'P 1'
#
loop_
_entity.id
_entity.type
_entity.pdbx_description
1 polymer ?
#
loop_
_entity_poly.entity_id
_entity_poly.type
_entity_poly.pdbx_seq_one_letter_code
_entity_poly.pdbx_strand_id
1 'polypeptide(L)'
;MPYDQFYDLVVGETTHEKVRVIVDYATGKGRSKALGRDAFIELPVVVQLLQALKEGTVSAAEASGVLEELAREVAPEPGLFDGCCSSCAHGYEGYLRAWDDFDRYFANQELLEQSRMDYDIVVTKNRIHAADCGAARIHLPSPPSRLADYTHGGYLGDRPGPYVLLMFGELDGWIIRNTAKSGRRKFCKLCIARVPGALAREANATPACWEWPGQSLGNLEPDSYEAFKTIATWQDGRCAVCGVYADLVLDHNHGNGLVRGWICRSCNSREGSPHDNSEVMKNFRTRNPASILGIRISFFLVKDHQLRESKKIHRNREDS
;
A
#
# COMPACT_ATOMS: atom_id res chain seq x y z
N MET A 1 -27.13 -23.25 42.12
CA MET A 1 -25.74 -23.04 41.66
C MET A 1 -25.65 -23.48 40.20
N PRO A 2 -24.77 -22.89 39.38
CA PRO A 2 -24.15 -21.55 39.49
C PRO A 2 -24.30 -20.80 38.12
N TYR A 3 -23.64 -19.69 37.76
CA TYR A 3 -22.73 -18.73 38.43
C TYR A 3 -23.03 -17.33 37.86
N ASP A 4 -22.84 -16.26 38.65
CA ASP A 4 -22.64 -14.89 38.20
C ASP A 4 -21.25 -14.41 38.65
N GLN A 5 -20.69 -13.38 37.99
CA GLN A 5 -19.66 -12.50 38.57
C GLN A 5 -20.03 -11.05 38.31
N PHE A 6 -19.88 -10.21 39.32
CA PHE A 6 -20.31 -8.80 39.37
C PHE A 6 -19.14 -7.88 39.72
N TYR A 7 -19.33 -6.57 39.48
CA TYR A 7 -18.43 -5.50 39.93
C TYR A 7 -19.26 -4.40 40.59
N ASP A 8 -18.85 -3.97 41.77
CA ASP A 8 -19.52 -2.92 42.53
C ASP A 8 -18.99 -1.52 42.18
N LEU A 9 -19.89 -0.53 42.18
CA LEU A 9 -19.54 0.86 41.94
C LEU A 9 -20.21 1.74 43.00
N VAL A 10 -19.39 2.43 43.80
CA VAL A 10 -19.85 3.13 45.02
C VAL A 10 -20.06 4.62 44.74
N VAL A 11 -21.25 5.11 45.09
CA VAL A 11 -21.62 6.53 45.04
C VAL A 11 -22.31 6.90 46.37
N GLY A 12 -21.51 7.36 47.35
CA GLY A 12 -22.00 7.62 48.71
C GLY A 12 -22.28 6.34 49.52
N GLU A 13 -22.98 6.48 50.66
CA GLU A 13 -23.23 5.39 51.61
C GLU A 13 -24.34 4.39 51.19
N THR A 14 -24.86 4.47 49.96
CA THR A 14 -25.81 3.49 49.43
C THR A 14 -25.48 3.10 47.98
N THR A 15 -25.12 1.85 47.77
CA THR A 15 -24.89 1.23 46.46
C THR A 15 -26.21 0.91 45.74
N HIS A 16 -26.23 1.05 44.41
CA HIS A 16 -27.33 0.63 43.54
C HIS A 16 -26.76 -0.21 42.40
N GLU A 17 -27.13 -1.50 42.33
CA GLU A 17 -26.30 -2.52 41.65
C GLU A 17 -26.51 -2.63 40.13
N LYS A 18 -27.64 -2.18 39.56
CA LYS A 18 -27.91 -2.25 38.10
C LYS A 18 -28.80 -1.11 37.61
N VAL A 19 -28.35 -0.34 36.61
CA VAL A 19 -29.22 0.53 35.80
C VAL A 19 -29.48 -0.14 34.46
N ARG A 20 -30.68 -0.71 34.30
CA ARG A 20 -31.18 -1.24 33.03
C ARG A 20 -32.24 -0.30 32.50
N VAL A 21 -31.90 0.50 31.49
CA VAL A 21 -32.90 1.30 30.77
C VAL A 21 -33.73 0.36 29.90
N ILE A 22 -35.00 0.16 30.28
CA ILE A 22 -36.01 -0.54 29.47
C ILE A 22 -37.05 0.49 29.08
N VAL A 23 -37.26 0.70 27.79
CA VAL A 23 -38.45 1.39 27.28
C VAL A 23 -39.46 0.31 26.91
N ASP A 24 -40.53 0.19 27.69
CA ASP A 24 -41.48 -0.90 27.58
C ASP A 24 -42.67 -0.55 26.68
N TYR A 25 -43.05 -1.45 25.77
CA TYR A 25 -44.21 -1.31 24.89
C TYR A 25 -45.33 -2.23 25.34
N ALA A 26 -46.24 -1.70 26.16
CA ALA A 26 -47.44 -2.41 26.58
C ALA A 26 -48.37 -2.67 25.38
N THR A 27 -48.48 -3.94 24.95
CA THR A 27 -49.41 -4.37 23.91
C THR A 27 -50.87 -4.33 24.39
N GLY A 28 -51.51 -3.16 24.26
CA GLY A 28 -52.96 -2.98 24.42
C GLY A 28 -53.64 -2.71 23.08
N LYS A 29 -54.64 -3.51 22.68
CA LYS A 29 -55.42 -3.28 21.45
C LYS A 29 -56.30 -2.02 21.59
N GLY A 30 -55.76 -0.85 21.29
CA GLY A 30 -56.55 0.39 21.27
C GLY A 30 -55.75 1.67 21.09
N ARG A 31 -55.63 2.14 19.84
CA ARG A 31 -55.31 3.53 19.43
C ARG A 31 -54.41 4.37 20.38
N SER A 32 -53.11 4.35 20.13
CA SER A 32 -52.33 5.59 20.11
C SER A 32 -51.22 5.53 19.06
N LYS A 33 -51.26 6.46 18.10
CA LYS A 33 -50.08 6.85 17.32
C LYS A 33 -49.31 7.86 18.18
N ALA A 34 -48.11 7.53 18.65
CA ALA A 34 -47.04 8.50 18.92
C ALA A 34 -45.76 7.79 19.38
N LEU A 35 -44.67 8.04 18.64
CA LEU A 35 -43.31 8.14 19.18
C LEU A 35 -42.70 6.88 19.82
N GLY A 36 -42.38 5.90 18.98
CA GLY A 36 -41.12 5.16 19.14
C GLY A 36 -40.01 5.90 18.41
N ARG A 37 -38.95 6.23 19.14
CA ARG A 37 -37.76 6.93 18.62
C ARG A 37 -36.54 6.44 19.39
N ASP A 38 -35.67 5.70 18.72
CA ASP A 38 -34.34 5.40 19.22
C ASP A 38 -33.40 6.54 18.85
N ALA A 39 -32.71 7.12 19.83
CA ALA A 39 -31.69 8.14 19.62
C ALA A 39 -30.36 7.65 20.19
N PHE A 40 -29.30 7.70 19.38
CA PHE A 40 -27.95 7.40 19.82
C PHE A 40 -27.33 8.65 20.44
N ILE A 41 -27.05 8.59 21.73
CA ILE A 41 -26.39 9.67 22.49
C ILE A 41 -24.97 9.19 22.81
N GLU A 42 -23.98 10.01 22.46
CA GLU A 42 -22.56 9.68 22.65
C GLU A 42 -22.23 9.39 24.13
N LEU A 43 -21.52 8.30 24.39
CA LEU A 43 -21.23 7.82 25.74
C LEU A 43 -20.58 8.89 26.65
N PRO A 44 -19.63 9.73 26.18
CA PRO A 44 -19.09 10.82 26.99
C PRO A 44 -20.13 11.82 27.49
N VAL A 45 -21.20 12.09 26.73
CA VAL A 45 -22.28 13.00 27.11
C VAL A 45 -23.12 12.39 28.24
N VAL A 46 -23.42 11.09 28.14
CA VAL A 46 -24.13 10.34 29.20
C VAL A 46 -23.31 10.31 30.49
N VAL A 47 -22.00 10.08 30.40
CA VAL A 47 -21.09 10.08 31.56
C VAL A 47 -21.01 11.47 32.20
N GLN A 48 -20.90 12.55 31.42
CA GLN A 48 -20.89 13.92 31.94
C GLN A 48 -22.21 14.30 32.63
N LEU A 49 -23.36 13.92 32.06
CA LEU A 49 -24.67 14.15 32.67
C LEU A 49 -24.85 13.36 33.98
N LEU A 50 -24.43 12.09 34.02
CA LEU A 50 -24.47 11.28 35.25
C LEU A 50 -23.54 11.84 36.33
N GLN A 51 -22.39 12.39 35.94
CA GLN A 51 -21.48 13.04 36.88
C GLN A 51 -22.04 14.38 37.40
N ALA A 52 -22.64 15.21 36.54
CA ALA A 52 -23.32 16.45 36.94
C ALA A 52 -24.53 16.19 37.87
N LEU A 53 -25.29 15.11 37.63
CA LEU A 53 -26.34 14.64 38.53
C LEU A 53 -25.80 14.21 39.89
N LYS A 54 -24.69 13.47 39.92
CA LYS A 54 -24.00 13.04 41.15
C LYS A 54 -23.43 14.21 41.94
N GLU A 55 -22.94 15.24 41.26
CA GLU A 55 -22.39 16.45 41.87
C GLU A 55 -23.47 17.48 42.24
N GLY A 56 -24.73 17.24 41.89
CA GLY A 56 -25.86 18.12 42.15
C GLY A 56 -25.83 19.44 41.36
N THR A 57 -24.99 19.53 40.33
CA THR A 57 -24.84 20.71 39.48
C THR A 57 -25.93 20.81 38.40
N VAL A 58 -26.63 19.70 38.14
CA VAL A 58 -27.77 19.58 37.21
C VAL A 58 -28.83 18.70 37.87
N SER A 59 -30.10 19.08 37.80
CA SER A 59 -31.22 18.26 38.30
C SER A 59 -31.61 17.15 37.31
N ALA A 60 -32.32 16.11 37.79
CA ALA A 60 -32.83 15.04 36.94
C ALA A 60 -33.75 15.55 35.81
N ALA A 61 -34.49 16.64 36.04
CA ALA A 61 -35.35 17.26 35.03
C ALA A 61 -34.54 17.98 33.94
N GLU A 62 -33.49 18.72 34.32
CA GLU A 62 -32.58 19.38 33.38
C GLU A 62 -31.78 18.34 32.57
N ALA A 63 -31.30 17.28 33.19
CA ALA A 63 -30.63 16.19 32.49
C ALA A 63 -31.57 15.47 31.50
N SER A 64 -32.83 15.22 31.87
CA SER A 64 -33.85 14.71 30.93
C SER A 64 -34.07 15.68 29.76
N GLY A 65 -34.17 16.98 30.05
CA GLY A 65 -34.32 18.03 29.03
C GLY A 65 -33.18 18.04 28.01
N VAL A 66 -31.92 17.93 28.47
CA VAL A 66 -30.73 17.84 27.60
C VAL A 66 -30.76 16.56 26.74
N LEU A 67 -31.11 15.41 27.32
CA LEU A 67 -31.23 14.15 26.56
C LEU A 67 -32.37 14.22 25.53
N GLU A 68 -33.50 14.84 25.87
CA GLU A 68 -34.65 15.05 24.97
C GLU A 68 -34.39 16.09 23.88
N GLU A 69 -33.53 17.07 24.13
CA GLU A 69 -33.08 18.07 23.15
C GLU A 69 -32.08 17.47 22.18
N LEU A 70 -31.05 16.77 22.68
CA LEU A 70 -30.14 15.98 21.85
C LEU A 70 -30.88 14.92 21.02
N ALA A 71 -31.85 14.21 21.60
CA ALA A 71 -32.69 13.27 20.87
C ALA A 71 -33.60 13.94 19.83
N ARG A 72 -33.88 15.25 19.93
CA ARG A 72 -34.60 16.04 18.91
C ARG A 72 -33.66 16.55 17.81
N GLU A 73 -32.45 16.95 18.13
CA GLU A 73 -31.45 17.39 17.14
C GLU A 73 -30.87 16.22 16.33
N VAL A 74 -30.67 15.07 16.97
CA VAL A 74 -30.12 13.85 16.36
C VAL A 74 -31.17 13.01 15.65
N ALA A 75 -32.47 13.18 15.96
CA ALA A 75 -33.55 12.53 15.21
C ALA A 75 -33.75 13.24 13.84
N PRO A 76 -33.39 12.60 12.72
CA PRO A 76 -33.65 13.17 11.41
C PRO A 76 -35.15 13.07 11.08
N GLU A 77 -35.57 13.69 9.97
CA GLU A 77 -36.97 13.64 9.56
C GLU A 77 -37.51 12.19 9.44
N PRO A 78 -38.82 11.96 9.68
CA PRO A 78 -39.41 10.62 9.64
C PRO A 78 -39.17 9.90 8.31
N GLY A 79 -38.17 9.01 8.29
CA GLY A 79 -37.69 8.32 7.09
C GLY A 79 -36.16 8.22 6.95
N LEU A 80 -35.37 8.87 7.81
CA LEU A 80 -33.89 8.84 7.73
C LEU A 80 -33.17 7.92 8.74
N PHE A 81 -33.89 7.06 9.47
CA PHE A 81 -33.27 6.00 10.28
C PHE A 81 -33.19 4.68 9.49
N ASP A 82 -32.44 4.71 8.40
CA ASP A 82 -31.81 3.48 7.90
C ASP A 82 -30.61 3.16 8.79
N GLY A 83 -30.86 2.36 9.84
CA GLY A 83 -29.85 1.42 10.28
C GLY A 83 -29.51 0.56 9.06
N CYS A 84 -28.39 0.86 8.40
CA CYS A 84 -28.22 0.71 6.95
C CYS A 84 -28.44 -0.71 6.40
N CYS A 85 -28.44 -1.74 7.24
CA CYS A 85 -29.17 -2.99 7.00
C CYS A 85 -29.53 -3.71 8.31
N SER A 86 -30.41 -4.71 8.23
CA SER A 86 -30.85 -5.54 9.38
C SER A 86 -29.70 -6.28 10.08
N SER A 87 -28.59 -6.56 9.39
CA SER A 87 -27.36 -7.09 9.99
C SER A 87 -26.62 -6.09 10.89
N CYS A 88 -26.80 -4.78 10.70
CA CYS A 88 -26.20 -3.75 11.54
C CYS A 88 -27.04 -3.40 12.78
N ALA A 89 -28.29 -3.84 12.83
CA ALA A 89 -29.10 -3.83 14.06
C ALA A 89 -28.62 -4.85 15.11
N HIS A 90 -27.64 -5.69 14.80
CA HIS A 90 -27.20 -6.81 15.63
C HIS A 90 -25.78 -6.62 16.19
N GLY A 91 -25.68 -5.86 17.29
CA GLY A 91 -24.68 -6.14 18.33
C GLY A 91 -23.73 -5.01 18.71
N TYR A 92 -23.73 -4.70 20.02
CA TYR A 92 -22.71 -3.93 20.74
C TYR A 92 -21.27 -4.37 20.42
N GLU A 93 -21.05 -5.66 20.14
CA GLU A 93 -19.75 -6.17 19.70
C GLU A 93 -19.26 -5.60 18.36
N GLY A 94 -20.17 -5.25 17.44
CA GLY A 94 -19.81 -4.60 16.17
C GLY A 94 -19.26 -3.20 16.39
N TYR A 95 -19.84 -2.47 17.33
CA TYR A 95 -19.35 -1.17 17.81
C TYR A 95 -17.99 -1.32 18.49
N LEU A 96 -17.83 -2.28 19.42
CA LEU A 96 -16.55 -2.49 20.12
C LEU A 96 -15.41 -2.90 19.17
N ARG A 97 -15.68 -3.73 18.16
CA ARG A 97 -14.69 -4.07 17.12
C ARG A 97 -14.29 -2.86 16.28
N ALA A 98 -15.27 -2.04 15.88
CA ALA A 98 -15.01 -0.78 15.17
C ALA A 98 -14.17 0.19 16.01
N TRP A 99 -14.42 0.24 17.33
CA TRP A 99 -13.66 1.07 18.27
C TRP A 99 -12.22 0.56 18.48
N ASP A 100 -12.01 -0.75 18.68
CA ASP A 100 -10.68 -1.35 18.81
C ASP A 100 -9.83 -1.17 17.53
N ASP A 101 -10.43 -1.29 16.34
CA ASP A 101 -9.75 -0.99 15.08
C ASP A 101 -9.45 0.51 14.89
N PHE A 102 -10.29 1.40 15.44
CA PHE A 102 -10.05 2.86 15.47
C PHE A 102 -8.92 3.24 16.42
N ASP A 103 -8.93 2.76 17.67
CA ASP A 103 -7.85 3.00 18.63
C ASP A 103 -6.52 2.43 18.14
N ARG A 104 -6.55 1.22 17.56
CA ARG A 104 -5.38 0.60 16.90
C ARG A 104 -4.90 1.42 15.71
N TYR A 105 -5.78 2.10 14.97
CA TYR A 105 -5.38 2.99 13.90
C TYR A 105 -4.60 4.21 14.43
N PHE A 106 -5.08 4.87 15.49
CA PHE A 106 -4.41 6.03 16.07
C PHE A 106 -3.11 5.66 16.79
N ALA A 107 -3.06 4.53 17.51
CA ALA A 107 -1.80 4.02 18.06
C ALA A 107 -0.76 3.72 16.95
N ASN A 108 -1.20 3.20 15.80
CA ASN A 108 -0.30 3.00 14.65
C ASN A 108 0.12 4.32 13.95
N GLN A 109 -0.71 5.37 13.95
CA GLN A 109 -0.31 6.72 13.52
C GLN A 109 0.80 7.26 14.44
N GLU A 110 0.58 7.24 15.75
CA GLU A 110 1.54 7.77 16.72
C GLU A 110 2.88 7.02 16.68
N LEU A 111 2.84 5.68 16.61
CA LEU A 111 4.05 4.86 16.40
C LEU A 111 4.74 5.16 15.05
N LEU A 112 4.00 5.55 14.01
CA LEU A 112 4.57 5.95 12.73
C LEU A 112 5.19 7.35 12.74
N GLU A 113 4.64 8.28 13.52
CA GLU A 113 5.21 9.61 13.72
C GLU A 113 6.42 9.58 14.65
N GLN A 114 6.39 8.76 15.70
CA GLN A 114 7.54 8.51 16.58
C GLN A 114 8.66 7.80 15.81
N SER A 115 8.40 6.68 15.13
CA SER A 115 9.43 5.98 14.35
C SER A 115 10.00 6.83 13.21
N ARG A 116 9.23 7.78 12.64
CA ARG A 116 9.75 8.76 11.67
C ARG A 116 10.87 9.66 12.20
N MET A 117 11.04 9.79 13.52
CA MET A 117 12.19 10.50 14.10
C MET A 117 13.49 9.69 14.08
N ASP A 118 13.38 8.36 14.08
CA ASP A 118 14.52 7.44 14.14
C ASP A 118 15.08 7.04 12.77
N TYR A 119 14.39 7.36 11.66
CA TYR A 119 14.79 6.98 10.30
C TYR A 119 14.94 8.18 9.37
N ASP A 120 15.90 8.08 8.44
CA ASP A 120 16.17 9.13 7.46
C ASP A 120 15.23 9.09 6.24
N ILE A 121 14.72 7.91 5.90
CA ILE A 121 14.07 7.62 4.61
C ILE A 121 12.77 6.86 4.79
N VAL A 122 11.75 7.25 4.01
CA VAL A 122 10.51 6.52 3.80
C VAL A 122 10.43 6.06 2.34
N VAL A 123 10.31 4.76 2.11
CA VAL A 123 10.10 4.19 0.77
C VAL A 123 8.64 3.77 0.61
N THR A 124 7.86 4.56 -0.13
CA THR A 124 6.46 4.23 -0.49
C THR A 124 6.40 3.37 -1.76
N LYS A 125 5.22 2.81 -2.08
CA LYS A 125 4.94 1.89 -3.20
C LYS A 125 5.77 2.14 -4.49
N ASN A 126 5.89 3.41 -4.91
CA ASN A 126 6.58 3.80 -6.15
C ASN A 126 7.74 4.81 -5.96
N ARG A 127 7.99 5.32 -4.74
CA ARG A 127 8.92 6.44 -4.53
C ARG A 127 9.76 6.33 -3.25
N ILE A 128 10.95 6.92 -3.30
CA ILE A 128 11.85 7.11 -2.16
C ILE A 128 11.75 8.56 -1.69
N HIS A 129 11.58 8.77 -0.40
CA HIS A 129 11.38 10.06 0.24
C HIS A 129 12.34 10.22 1.44
N ALA A 130 12.67 11.46 1.83
CA ALA A 130 13.13 11.71 3.20
C ALA A 130 11.98 11.41 4.19
N ALA A 131 12.27 11.07 5.44
CA ALA A 131 11.24 10.65 6.39
C ALA A 131 10.19 11.73 6.69
N ASP A 132 10.64 12.99 6.81
CA ASP A 132 9.84 14.22 7.02
C ASP A 132 9.18 14.77 5.74
N CYS A 133 9.37 14.11 4.60
CA CYS A 133 8.88 14.58 3.31
C CYS A 133 7.34 14.54 3.32
N GLY A 134 6.64 15.66 3.47
CA GLY A 134 5.16 15.69 3.55
C GLY A 134 4.42 15.12 2.32
N ALA A 135 5.11 14.96 1.18
CA ALA A 135 4.63 14.23 0.01
C ALA A 135 4.75 12.69 0.13
N ALA A 136 5.45 12.18 1.15
CA ALA A 136 5.43 10.79 1.59
C ALA A 136 4.11 10.52 2.31
N ARG A 137 3.03 10.44 1.52
CA ARG A 137 1.80 9.81 1.95
C ARG A 137 2.09 8.32 2.14
N ILE A 138 2.59 7.98 3.32
CA ILE A 138 2.21 6.71 3.94
C ILE A 138 0.69 6.82 4.05
N HIS A 139 0.00 6.22 3.09
CA HIS A 139 -1.45 6.13 3.11
C HIS A 139 -1.79 5.13 4.20
N LEU A 140 -1.68 5.54 5.47
CA LEU A 140 -2.61 5.04 6.46
C LEU A 140 -4.00 5.42 5.95
N PRO A 141 -4.92 4.45 5.82
CA PRO A 141 -6.26 4.72 5.31
C PRO A 141 -6.87 5.90 6.07
N SER A 142 -7.46 6.88 5.38
CA SER A 142 -8.10 8.00 6.08
C SER A 142 -9.12 7.43 7.06
N PRO A 143 -9.08 7.77 8.36
CA PRO A 143 -10.06 7.25 9.29
C PRO A 143 -11.43 7.62 8.71
N PRO A 144 -12.35 6.66 8.54
CA PRO A 144 -13.66 7.00 8.03
C PRO A 144 -14.29 8.08 8.89
N SER A 145 -15.00 9.02 8.27
CA SER A 145 -15.57 10.15 8.99
C SER A 145 -16.75 9.75 9.89
N ARG A 146 -17.17 8.49 9.85
CA ARG A 146 -18.26 7.93 10.65
C ARG A 146 -17.91 6.52 11.12
N LEU A 147 -18.23 6.20 12.37
CA LEU A 147 -18.06 4.86 12.94
C LEU A 147 -18.84 3.78 12.17
N ALA A 148 -19.95 4.17 11.52
CA ALA A 148 -20.76 3.31 10.66
C ALA A 148 -19.99 2.73 9.45
N ASP A 149 -18.88 3.33 9.02
CA ASP A 149 -18.10 2.81 7.89
C ASP A 149 -17.26 1.58 8.27
N TYR A 150 -16.97 1.37 9.56
CA TYR A 150 -16.33 0.15 10.08
C TYR A 150 -17.31 -1.03 10.13
N THR A 151 -18.57 -0.81 10.54
CA THR A 151 -19.53 -1.90 10.79
C THR A 151 -20.05 -2.59 9.53
N HIS A 152 -19.93 -1.97 8.35
CA HIS A 152 -20.40 -2.56 7.09
C HIS A 152 -19.40 -3.49 6.39
N GLY A 153 -18.22 -3.72 6.97
CA GLY A 153 -17.16 -4.54 6.34
C GLY A 153 -16.62 -3.98 5.02
N GLY A 154 -17.03 -2.76 4.67
CA GLY A 154 -16.73 -2.08 3.40
C GLY A 154 -15.45 -1.28 3.42
N TYR A 155 -14.77 -1.16 4.57
CA TYR A 155 -13.46 -0.50 4.66
C TYR A 155 -12.34 -1.41 4.10
N LEU A 156 -12.42 -1.64 2.78
CA LEU A 156 -11.31 -2.01 1.91
C LEU A 156 -10.46 -0.77 1.53
N GLY A 157 -10.63 0.36 2.21
CA GLY A 157 -9.83 1.56 1.96
C GLY A 157 -8.35 1.21 2.05
N ASP A 158 -7.61 1.62 1.02
CA ASP A 158 -6.31 1.07 0.63
C ASP A 158 -5.47 0.59 1.84
N ARG A 159 -5.39 -0.74 2.01
CA ARG A 159 -4.47 -1.34 3.02
C ARG A 159 -3.13 -0.64 2.87
N PRO A 160 -2.55 -0.10 3.97
CA PRO A 160 -1.48 0.87 3.87
C PRO A 160 -0.38 0.36 2.95
N GLY A 161 -0.24 1.04 1.81
CA GLY A 161 0.58 0.54 0.72
C GLY A 161 1.99 0.30 1.23
N PRO A 162 2.58 -0.90 1.00
CA PRO A 162 3.75 -1.35 1.76
C PRO A 162 4.87 -0.32 1.70
N TYR A 163 5.16 0.24 2.87
CA TYR A 163 6.22 1.21 3.08
C TYR A 163 7.38 0.54 3.81
N VAL A 164 8.57 1.14 3.70
CA VAL A 164 9.76 0.72 4.44
C VAL A 164 10.43 1.97 4.99
N LEU A 165 10.78 1.95 6.27
CA LEU A 165 11.62 2.96 6.91
C LEU A 165 13.08 2.50 6.86
N LEU A 166 14.02 3.42 6.59
CA LEU A 166 15.44 3.10 6.40
C LEU A 166 16.33 4.23 6.93
N MET A 167 17.47 3.87 7.49
CA MET A 167 18.61 4.78 7.66
C MET A 167 19.28 5.07 6.30
N PHE A 168 19.99 6.19 6.18
CA PHE A 168 20.75 6.52 4.97
C PHE A 168 21.74 5.42 4.56
N GLY A 169 22.40 4.78 5.52
CA GLY A 169 23.34 3.67 5.29
C GLY A 169 22.70 2.38 4.79
N GLU A 170 21.38 2.20 4.98
CA GLU A 170 20.66 1.01 4.55
C GLU A 170 20.10 1.13 3.13
N LEU A 171 19.99 2.36 2.60
CA LEU A 171 19.34 2.66 1.33
C LEU A 171 19.90 1.84 0.17
N ASP A 172 21.22 1.80 0.00
CA ASP A 172 21.84 1.13 -1.14
C ASP A 172 21.62 -0.39 -1.07
N GLY A 173 21.79 -0.99 0.11
CA GLY A 173 21.48 -2.40 0.33
C GLY A 173 19.99 -2.71 0.08
N TRP A 174 19.08 -1.82 0.50
CA TRP A 174 17.66 -1.97 0.21
C TRP A 174 17.34 -1.85 -1.28
N ILE A 175 17.92 -0.86 -1.98
CA ILE A 175 17.76 -0.65 -3.42
C ILE A 175 18.24 -1.88 -4.18
N ILE A 176 19.44 -2.41 -3.88
CA ILE A 176 19.99 -3.60 -4.53
C ILE A 176 19.04 -4.79 -4.37
N ARG A 177 18.52 -5.04 -3.16
CA ARG A 177 17.60 -6.15 -2.88
C ARG A 177 16.21 -5.99 -3.53
N ASN A 178 15.67 -4.76 -3.61
CA ASN A 178 14.25 -4.54 -3.94
C ASN A 178 13.99 -3.98 -5.35
N THR A 179 14.98 -3.39 -6.01
CA THR A 179 14.84 -2.91 -7.41
C THR A 179 14.47 -4.05 -8.36
N ALA A 180 14.79 -5.30 -7.98
CA ALA A 180 14.44 -6.51 -8.71
C ALA A 180 12.93 -6.70 -8.94
N LYS A 181 12.07 -6.25 -8.02
CA LYS A 181 10.63 -6.53 -8.07
C LYS A 181 9.75 -5.33 -8.45
N SER A 182 10.22 -4.09 -8.29
CA SER A 182 9.40 -2.88 -8.52
C SER A 182 9.90 -1.94 -9.62
N GLY A 183 10.98 -2.29 -10.32
CA GLY A 183 11.71 -1.33 -11.16
C GLY A 183 12.40 -0.24 -10.31
N ARG A 184 13.10 0.70 -10.96
CA ARG A 184 13.74 1.84 -10.26
C ARG A 184 12.65 2.74 -9.66
N ARG A 185 12.34 2.57 -8.36
CA ARG A 185 11.50 3.53 -7.61
C ARG A 185 12.16 4.89 -7.70
N LYS A 186 11.41 5.89 -8.17
CA LYS A 186 11.99 7.23 -8.41
C LYS A 186 12.07 7.97 -7.07
N PHE A 187 13.13 8.72 -6.85
CA PHE A 187 13.12 9.67 -5.75
C PHE A 187 11.94 10.64 -5.90
N CYS A 188 11.36 11.08 -4.79
CA CYS A 188 10.39 12.16 -4.80
C CYS A 188 11.11 13.44 -5.28
N LYS A 189 10.52 14.17 -6.24
CA LYS A 189 11.13 15.39 -6.82
C LYS A 189 11.49 16.44 -5.77
N LEU A 190 10.73 16.50 -4.67
CA LEU A 190 10.97 17.43 -3.55
C LEU A 190 12.10 16.96 -2.62
N CYS A 191 12.40 15.66 -2.61
CA CYS A 191 13.26 15.03 -1.60
C CYS A 191 14.53 14.41 -2.21
N ILE A 192 14.68 14.42 -3.54
CA ILE A 192 15.90 13.98 -4.24
C ILE A 192 17.15 14.82 -3.90
N ALA A 193 17.00 16.13 -3.71
CA ALA A 193 18.11 16.98 -3.27
C ALA A 193 18.44 16.80 -1.78
N ARG A 194 17.54 16.15 -1.01
CA ARG A 194 17.62 15.99 0.45
C ARG A 194 18.15 14.62 0.87
N VAL A 195 18.01 13.60 0.01
CA VAL A 195 18.59 12.27 0.25
C VAL A 195 20.04 12.25 -0.26
N PRO A 196 21.06 12.03 0.60
CA PRO A 196 22.46 12.02 0.21
C PRO A 196 22.75 11.08 -0.96
N GLY A 197 23.44 11.63 -1.97
CA GLY A 197 23.76 10.92 -3.21
C GLY A 197 22.58 10.61 -4.13
N ALA A 198 21.33 10.99 -3.82
CA ALA A 198 20.19 10.68 -4.69
C ALA A 198 20.23 11.44 -6.03
N LEU A 199 20.67 12.71 -6.03
CA LEU A 199 21.00 13.44 -7.26
C LEU A 199 22.11 12.74 -8.05
N ALA A 200 23.17 12.26 -7.38
CA ALA A 200 24.24 11.50 -8.02
C ALA A 200 23.73 10.16 -8.60
N ARG A 201 22.79 9.48 -7.95
CA ARG A 201 22.15 8.24 -8.45
C ARG A 201 21.16 8.48 -9.60
N GLU A 202 20.59 9.69 -9.74
CA GLU A 202 19.78 10.06 -10.91
C GLU A 202 20.65 10.57 -12.08
N ALA A 203 21.75 11.27 -11.80
CA ALA A 203 22.70 11.80 -12.78
C ALA A 203 23.70 10.75 -13.31
N ASN A 204 24.26 9.88 -12.45
CA ASN A 204 25.02 8.68 -12.85
C ASN A 204 24.06 7.61 -13.34
N ALA A 205 23.40 7.92 -14.45
CA ALA A 205 22.48 7.07 -15.13
C ALA A 205 23.25 6.05 -15.99
N THR A 206 24.21 5.33 -15.40
CA THR A 206 24.87 4.20 -16.05
C THR A 206 23.86 3.04 -16.18
N PRO A 207 23.81 2.37 -17.34
CA PRO A 207 23.24 1.03 -17.46
C PRO A 207 24.11 0.08 -16.64
N ALA A 208 23.49 -0.84 -15.89
CA ALA A 208 24.23 -1.79 -15.06
C ALA A 208 25.29 -2.60 -15.84
N CYS A 209 25.06 -2.86 -17.13
CA CYS A 209 26.01 -3.55 -18.00
C CYS A 209 27.33 -2.79 -18.24
N TRP A 210 27.44 -1.51 -17.90
CA TRP A 210 28.69 -0.75 -18.01
C TRP A 210 29.70 -1.08 -16.91
N GLU A 211 29.23 -1.61 -15.77
CA GLU A 211 30.06 -1.98 -14.61
C GLU A 211 30.49 -3.45 -14.65
N TRP A 212 30.01 -4.22 -15.62
CA TRP A 212 30.33 -5.64 -15.75
C TRP A 212 31.67 -5.83 -16.49
N PRO A 213 32.49 -6.82 -16.07
CA PRO A 213 33.77 -7.08 -16.72
C PRO A 213 33.55 -7.45 -18.19
N GLY A 214 34.30 -6.81 -19.09
CA GLY A 214 34.23 -7.13 -20.52
C GLY A 214 34.64 -8.58 -20.79
N GLN A 215 33.99 -9.20 -21.77
CA GLN A 215 34.30 -10.56 -22.22
C GLN A 215 34.71 -10.53 -23.69
N SER A 216 35.79 -11.25 -24.03
CA SER A 216 36.21 -11.43 -25.43
C SER A 216 35.34 -12.46 -26.14
N LEU A 217 35.03 -12.23 -27.41
CA LEU A 217 34.38 -13.22 -28.28
C LEU A 217 35.31 -14.38 -28.69
N GLY A 218 36.61 -14.27 -28.44
CA GLY A 218 37.60 -15.19 -28.98
C GLY A 218 37.57 -15.18 -30.51
N ASN A 219 37.32 -16.34 -31.10
CA ASN A 219 37.27 -16.54 -32.56
C ASN A 219 35.82 -16.62 -33.11
N LEU A 220 34.82 -16.16 -32.37
CA LEU A 220 33.42 -16.19 -32.83
C LEU A 220 33.11 -15.02 -33.76
N GLU A 221 32.50 -15.31 -34.91
CA GLU A 221 32.05 -14.29 -35.87
C GLU A 221 30.99 -13.37 -35.23
N PRO A 222 31.15 -12.03 -35.26
CA PRO A 222 30.28 -11.07 -34.55
C PRO A 222 28.79 -11.13 -34.84
N ASP A 223 28.38 -11.61 -36.01
CA ASP A 223 26.98 -11.71 -36.44
C ASP A 223 26.38 -13.13 -36.27
N SER A 224 27.16 -14.08 -35.75
CA SER A 224 26.75 -15.47 -35.56
C SER A 224 25.83 -15.69 -34.35
N TYR A 225 24.97 -16.71 -34.43
CA TYR A 225 24.14 -17.15 -33.29
C TYR A 225 25.00 -17.65 -32.11
N GLU A 226 26.20 -18.15 -32.37
CA GLU A 226 27.15 -18.54 -31.33
C GLU A 226 27.67 -17.32 -30.56
N ALA A 227 28.05 -16.24 -31.26
CA ALA A 227 28.38 -14.97 -30.62
C ALA A 227 27.18 -14.41 -29.82
N PHE A 228 25.96 -14.50 -30.35
CA PHE A 228 24.75 -14.08 -29.62
C PHE A 228 24.56 -14.79 -28.27
N LYS A 229 24.84 -16.10 -28.17
CA LYS A 229 24.74 -16.83 -26.90
C LYS A 229 25.67 -16.27 -25.83
N THR A 230 26.81 -15.69 -26.20
CA THR A 230 27.71 -15.03 -25.24
C THR A 230 27.05 -13.84 -24.54
N ILE A 231 26.11 -13.13 -25.18
CA ILE A 231 25.30 -12.08 -24.52
C ILE A 231 24.52 -12.69 -23.36
N ALA A 232 23.78 -13.77 -23.61
CA ALA A 232 22.95 -14.41 -22.58
C ALA A 232 23.80 -14.92 -21.40
N THR A 233 24.95 -15.53 -21.69
CA THR A 233 25.91 -15.99 -20.67
C THR A 233 26.51 -14.83 -19.88
N TRP A 234 27.00 -13.78 -20.54
CA TRP A 234 27.61 -12.62 -19.91
C TRP A 234 26.63 -11.84 -19.02
N GLN A 235 25.38 -11.74 -19.48
CA GLN A 235 24.31 -11.12 -18.69
C GLN A 235 23.89 -11.96 -17.49
N ASP A 236 24.06 -13.29 -17.51
CA ASP A 236 23.73 -14.20 -16.40
C ASP A 236 22.32 -13.93 -15.83
N GLY A 237 21.30 -13.90 -16.70
CA GLY A 237 19.92 -13.62 -16.29
C GLY A 237 19.62 -12.20 -15.77
N ARG A 238 20.60 -11.28 -15.77
CA ARG A 238 20.44 -9.88 -15.33
C ARG A 238 20.07 -8.94 -16.47
N CYS A 239 19.12 -8.04 -16.20
CA CYS A 239 18.75 -6.94 -17.09
C CYS A 239 19.92 -5.97 -17.29
N ALA A 240 20.33 -5.72 -18.54
CA ALA A 240 21.45 -4.84 -18.86
C ALA A 240 21.30 -3.39 -18.37
N VAL A 241 20.06 -2.90 -18.23
CA VAL A 241 19.78 -1.50 -17.83
C VAL A 241 19.77 -1.32 -16.30
N CYS A 242 19.30 -2.30 -15.53
CA CYS A 242 19.11 -2.15 -14.08
C CYS A 242 19.73 -3.23 -13.20
N GLY A 243 20.44 -4.21 -13.78
CA GLY A 243 21.17 -5.25 -13.04
C GLY A 243 20.32 -6.36 -12.43
N VAL A 244 19.00 -6.26 -12.60
CA VAL A 244 17.99 -7.13 -11.98
C VAL A 244 17.90 -8.49 -12.64
N TYR A 245 17.92 -9.55 -11.83
CA TYR A 245 17.43 -10.88 -12.21
C TYR A 245 15.90 -10.88 -12.34
N ALA A 246 15.38 -11.14 -13.54
CA ALA A 246 13.93 -11.17 -13.83
C ALA A 246 13.66 -11.87 -15.18
N ASP A 247 12.39 -12.03 -15.53
CA ASP A 247 11.97 -12.33 -16.90
C ASP A 247 12.51 -11.27 -17.87
N LEU A 248 13.49 -11.67 -18.68
CA LEU A 248 14.10 -10.81 -19.69
C LEU A 248 13.41 -10.98 -21.05
N VAL A 249 13.36 -9.88 -21.79
CA VAL A 249 12.99 -9.83 -23.20
C VAL A 249 14.19 -9.37 -24.02
N LEU A 250 14.27 -9.87 -25.25
CA LEU A 250 15.34 -9.52 -26.18
C LEU A 250 15.03 -8.18 -26.84
N ASP A 251 15.82 -7.18 -26.51
CA ASP A 251 15.71 -5.82 -27.03
C ASP A 251 16.61 -5.62 -28.26
N HIS A 252 16.12 -4.81 -29.20
CA HIS A 252 16.77 -4.54 -30.48
C HIS A 252 16.46 -3.11 -30.92
N ASN A 253 17.35 -2.55 -31.76
CA ASN A 253 17.13 -1.23 -32.35
C ASN A 253 16.15 -1.37 -33.52
N HIS A 254 14.98 -0.73 -33.42
CA HIS A 254 13.92 -0.82 -34.43
C HIS A 254 14.30 -0.20 -35.79
N GLY A 255 15.31 0.67 -35.85
CA GLY A 255 15.75 1.33 -37.09
C GLY A 255 16.71 0.49 -37.94
N ASN A 256 17.45 -0.46 -37.34
CA ASN A 256 18.41 -1.31 -38.06
C ASN A 256 18.28 -2.82 -37.78
N GLY A 257 17.36 -3.22 -36.90
CA GLY A 257 17.10 -4.61 -36.54
C GLY A 257 18.18 -5.28 -35.68
N LEU A 258 19.25 -4.58 -35.28
CA LEU A 258 20.33 -5.17 -34.50
C LEU A 258 19.94 -5.38 -33.04
N VAL A 259 20.29 -6.56 -32.50
CA VAL A 259 20.15 -6.86 -31.07
C VAL A 259 20.98 -5.89 -30.25
N ARG A 260 20.40 -5.42 -29.14
CA ARG A 260 21.11 -4.63 -28.11
C ARG A 260 21.44 -5.49 -26.89
N GLY A 261 20.52 -6.36 -26.47
CA GLY A 261 20.73 -7.32 -25.39
C GLY A 261 19.43 -7.70 -24.70
N TRP A 262 19.54 -8.35 -23.54
CA TRP A 262 18.41 -8.77 -22.73
C TRP A 262 18.08 -7.74 -21.64
N ILE A 263 16.82 -7.34 -21.53
CA ILE A 263 16.36 -6.38 -20.51
C ILE A 263 15.03 -6.84 -19.91
N CYS A 264 14.74 -6.47 -18.66
CA CYS A 264 13.46 -6.81 -18.05
C CYS A 264 12.31 -6.07 -18.73
N ARG A 265 11.08 -6.63 -18.66
CA ARG A 265 9.88 -6.06 -19.31
C ARG A 265 9.68 -4.57 -19.00
N SER A 266 9.93 -4.14 -17.75
CA SER A 266 9.82 -2.73 -17.33
C SER A 266 10.81 -1.80 -18.05
N CYS A 267 12.06 -2.23 -18.20
CA CYS A 267 13.05 -1.47 -18.99
C CYS A 267 12.71 -1.47 -20.48
N ASN A 268 12.15 -2.56 -21.01
CA ASN A 268 11.71 -2.63 -22.41
C ASN A 268 10.53 -1.68 -22.70
N SER A 269 9.51 -1.65 -21.84
CA SER A 269 8.39 -0.70 -21.97
C SER A 269 8.84 0.76 -21.88
N ARG A 270 9.88 1.04 -21.09
CA ARG A 270 10.51 2.36 -21.04
C ARG A 270 11.30 2.67 -22.31
N GLU A 271 12.02 1.71 -22.86
CA GLU A 271 12.81 1.90 -24.08
C GLU A 271 11.93 2.17 -25.30
N GLY A 272 10.81 1.46 -25.43
CA GLY A 272 9.81 1.72 -26.47
C GLY A 272 8.99 3.00 -26.27
N SER A 273 9.20 3.75 -25.18
CA SER A 273 8.46 4.99 -24.93
C SER A 273 9.09 6.18 -25.67
N PRO A 274 8.36 6.87 -26.57
CA PRO A 274 8.87 8.06 -27.26
C PRO A 274 9.09 9.26 -26.34
N HIS A 275 8.73 9.15 -25.05
CA HIS A 275 8.86 10.21 -24.05
C HIS A 275 9.92 9.91 -22.97
N ASP A 276 10.53 8.71 -22.95
CA ASP A 276 11.62 8.43 -22.00
C ASP A 276 12.97 8.96 -22.53
N ASN A 277 13.24 10.21 -22.16
CA ASN A 277 14.51 10.91 -22.40
C ASN A 277 15.51 10.75 -21.24
N SER A 278 15.35 9.76 -20.35
CA SER A 278 16.28 9.57 -19.25
C SER A 278 17.67 9.14 -19.73
N GLU A 279 18.68 9.66 -19.06
CA GLU A 279 20.08 9.52 -19.48
C GLU A 279 20.54 8.04 -19.50
N VAL A 280 19.96 7.19 -18.65
CA VAL A 280 20.22 5.74 -18.66
C VAL A 280 19.79 5.05 -19.95
N MET A 281 18.67 5.47 -20.55
CA MET A 281 18.22 4.85 -21.80
C MET A 281 19.06 5.35 -22.98
N LYS A 282 19.52 6.62 -22.95
CA LYS A 282 20.51 7.14 -23.91
C LYS A 282 21.83 6.37 -23.82
N ASN A 283 22.38 6.22 -22.62
CA ASN A 283 23.61 5.46 -22.36
C ASN A 283 23.48 3.98 -22.75
N PHE A 284 22.33 3.37 -22.48
CA PHE A 284 22.06 2.00 -22.93
C PHE A 284 22.03 1.91 -24.47
N ARG A 285 21.39 2.87 -25.15
CA ARG A 285 21.39 2.92 -26.63
C ARG A 285 22.80 3.04 -27.21
N THR A 286 23.67 3.88 -26.63
CA THR A 286 25.03 4.11 -27.14
C THR A 286 26.00 2.95 -26.85
N ARG A 287 25.89 2.29 -25.69
CA ARG A 287 26.78 1.19 -25.29
C ARG A 287 25.99 0.09 -24.58
N ASN A 288 25.22 -0.65 -25.37
CA ASN A 288 24.44 -1.83 -24.99
C ASN A 288 25.33 -3.10 -24.91
N PRO A 289 24.87 -4.21 -24.31
CA PRO A 289 25.59 -5.49 -24.26
C PRO A 289 26.20 -5.95 -25.59
N ALA A 290 25.44 -5.92 -26.69
CA ALA A 290 25.96 -6.32 -28.00
C ALA A 290 27.14 -5.42 -28.43
N SER A 291 27.03 -4.11 -28.22
CA SER A 291 28.11 -3.15 -28.52
C SER A 291 29.31 -3.29 -27.58
N ILE A 292 29.11 -3.65 -26.31
CA ILE A 292 30.19 -3.91 -25.34
C ILE A 292 30.99 -5.16 -25.73
N LEU A 293 30.30 -6.19 -26.20
CA LEU A 293 30.90 -7.47 -26.62
C LEU A 293 31.32 -7.50 -28.10
N GLY A 294 31.08 -6.43 -28.87
CA GLY A 294 31.43 -6.35 -30.30
C GLY A 294 30.51 -7.13 -31.25
N ILE A 295 29.33 -7.55 -30.78
CA ILE A 295 28.36 -8.41 -31.49
C ILE A 295 27.43 -7.57 -32.36
N ARG A 296 27.10 -8.07 -33.56
CA ARG A 296 26.34 -7.35 -34.60
C ARG A 296 25.27 -8.24 -35.28
N ILE A 297 24.55 -9.03 -34.49
CA ILE A 297 23.50 -9.93 -34.98
C ILE A 297 22.14 -9.24 -35.19
N SER A 298 21.41 -9.66 -36.23
CA SER A 298 20.01 -9.29 -36.47
C SER A 298 19.05 -10.01 -35.52
N PHE A 299 18.10 -9.28 -34.96
CA PHE A 299 17.00 -9.81 -34.14
C PHE A 299 16.18 -10.88 -34.88
N PHE A 300 15.96 -10.71 -36.18
CA PHE A 300 15.21 -11.66 -37.00
C PHE A 300 15.96 -13.00 -37.17
N LEU A 301 17.29 -12.95 -37.30
CA LEU A 301 18.13 -14.16 -37.37
C LEU A 301 18.07 -14.93 -36.03
N VAL A 302 18.18 -14.22 -34.90
CA VAL A 302 18.02 -14.83 -33.57
C VAL A 302 16.64 -15.48 -33.41
N LYS A 303 15.57 -14.81 -33.89
CA LYS A 303 14.21 -15.35 -33.80
C LYS A 303 14.01 -16.61 -34.63
N ASP A 304 14.54 -16.66 -35.85
CA ASP A 304 14.49 -17.87 -36.69
C ASP A 304 15.23 -19.05 -36.04
N HIS A 305 16.43 -18.82 -35.49
CA HIS A 305 17.15 -19.84 -34.71
C HIS A 305 16.33 -20.35 -33.51
N GLN A 306 15.79 -19.46 -32.67
CA GLN A 306 14.96 -19.83 -31.51
C GLN A 306 13.71 -20.65 -31.89
N LEU A 307 13.08 -20.34 -33.04
CA LEU A 307 11.92 -21.07 -33.56
C LEU A 307 12.32 -22.47 -34.07
N ARG A 308 13.47 -22.60 -34.73
CA ARG A 308 14.00 -23.89 -35.20
C ARG A 308 14.38 -24.81 -34.04
N GLU A 309 14.99 -24.28 -32.98
CA GLU A 309 15.34 -25.04 -31.78
C GLU A 309 14.09 -25.55 -31.05
N SER A 310 13.10 -24.69 -30.83
CA SER A 310 11.82 -25.07 -30.22
C SER A 310 11.13 -26.22 -30.98
N LYS A 311 11.12 -26.16 -32.32
CA LYS A 311 10.53 -27.22 -33.17
C LYS A 311 11.26 -28.57 -33.05
N LYS A 312 12.59 -28.59 -32.86
CA LYS A 312 13.34 -29.83 -32.63
C LYS A 312 12.98 -30.45 -31.28
N ILE A 313 12.87 -29.63 -30.22
CA ILE A 313 12.51 -30.10 -28.88
C ILE A 313 11.11 -30.73 -28.86
N HIS A 314 10.15 -30.15 -29.59
CA HIS A 314 8.80 -30.71 -29.68
C HIS A 314 8.77 -32.07 -30.39
N ARG A 315 9.42 -32.22 -31.56
CA ARG A 315 9.47 -33.51 -32.27
C ARG A 315 10.09 -34.63 -31.43
N ASN A 316 11.23 -34.35 -30.80
CA ASN A 316 11.91 -35.33 -29.94
C ASN A 316 11.04 -35.79 -28.73
N ARG A 317 10.02 -35.02 -28.33
CA ARG A 317 9.06 -35.39 -27.27
C ARG A 317 7.84 -36.16 -27.78
N GLU A 318 7.60 -36.15 -29.08
CA GLU A 318 6.54 -36.95 -29.73
C GLU A 318 7.07 -38.35 -30.11
N ASP A 319 8.39 -38.47 -30.30
CA ASP A 319 9.12 -39.72 -30.60
C ASP A 319 9.66 -40.45 -29.34
N SER A 320 9.30 -40.02 -28.12
CA SER A 320 9.76 -40.58 -26.82
C SER A 320 8.62 -41.15 -25.97
#